data_AF-A0A496ZTK8-F1
#
_entry.id   AF-A0A496ZTK8-F1
#
_cell.length_a   1.000
_cell.length_b   1.000
_cell.length_c   1.000
_cell.angle_alpha   90.00
_cell.angle_beta   90.00
_cell.angle_gamma   90.00
#
_symmetry.space_group_name_H-M   'P 1'
#
loop_
_entity.id
_entity.type
_entity.pdbx_description
1 polymer ?
#
loop_
_entity_poly.entity_id
_entity_poly.type
_entity_poly.pdbx_seq_one_letter_code
_entity_poly.pdbx_strand_id
1 'polypeptide(L)' 'MKAQNNFVLIDHPLVKRDITLLRKVETNCKQFRDAVTRISNIIAVEISKEFELSKTEIETPLEKTSGH' A
#
# COMPACT_ATOMS: atom_id res chain seq x y z
N MET A 1 -25.05 5.59 11.07
CA MET A 1 -23.68 5.16 11.44
C MET A 1 -22.82 6.41 11.51
N LYS A 2 -22.29 6.76 12.70
CA LYS A 2 -21.42 7.93 12.85
C LYS A 2 -20.15 7.70 12.01
N ALA A 3 -19.85 8.60 11.08
CA ALA A 3 -18.56 8.65 10.41
C ALA A 3 -17.50 8.87 11.49
N GLN A 4 -16.66 7.87 11.74
CA GLN A 4 -15.50 8.04 12.60
C GLN A 4 -14.51 8.92 11.86
N ASN A 5 -14.14 10.05 12.45
CA ASN A 5 -13.32 11.09 11.81
C ASN A 5 -11.89 10.64 11.43
N ASN A 6 -11.45 9.47 11.92
CA ASN A 6 -10.11 8.92 11.74
C ASN A 6 -10.13 7.49 11.15
N PHE A 7 -11.23 7.07 10.53
CA PHE A 7 -11.31 5.75 9.88
C PHE A 7 -11.22 5.90 8.37
N VAL A 8 -10.21 5.28 7.77
CA VAL A 8 -10.03 5.24 6.32
C VAL A 8 -10.32 3.83 5.82
N LEU A 9 -11.36 3.69 4.99
CA LEU A 9 -11.66 2.43 4.31
C LEU A 9 -10.83 2.34 3.03
N ILE A 10 -9.91 1.37 2.98
CA ILE A 10 -9.10 1.10 1.78
C ILE A 10 -9.91 0.21 0.83
N ASP A 11 -10.66 0.86 -0.06
CA ASP A 11 -11.47 0.20 -1.07
C ASP A 11 -10.64 -0.13 -2.34
N HIS A 12 -9.84 -1.19 -2.28
CA HIS A 12 -9.00 -1.63 -3.40
C HIS A 12 -9.33 -3.08 -3.82
N PRO A 13 -9.49 -3.37 -5.13
CA PRO A 13 -9.85 -4.72 -5.60
C PRO A 13 -8.87 -5.82 -5.17
N LEU A 14 -7.57 -5.53 -5.17
CA LEU A 14 -6.55 -6.49 -4.74
C LEU A 14 -6.62 -6.77 -3.23
N VAL A 15 -6.93 -5.75 -2.40
CA VAL A 15 -7.12 -5.94 -0.96
C VAL A 15 -8.35 -6.81 -0.72
N LYS A 16 -9.47 -6.58 -1.43
CA LYS A 16 -10.66 -7.43 -1.34
C LYS A 16 -10.35 -8.89 -1.68
N ARG A 17 -9.65 -9.14 -2.78
CA ARG A 17 -9.20 -10.48 -3.19
C ARG A 17 -8.32 -11.14 -2.11
N ASP A 18 -7.35 -10.41 -1.58
CA ASP A 18 -6.43 -10.95 -0.58
C ASP A 18 -7.11 -11.18 0.78
N ILE A 19 -8.06 -10.35 1.19
CA ILE A 19 -8.91 -10.59 2.36
C ILE A 19 -9.74 -11.87 2.18
N THR A 20 -10.26 -12.13 0.99
CA THR A 20 -10.94 -13.40 0.68
C THR A 20 -10.02 -14.60 0.89
N LEU A 21 -8.75 -14.51 0.48
CA LEU A 21 -7.75 -15.56 0.75
C LEU A 21 -7.49 -15.72 2.25
N LEU A 22 -7.34 -14.63 3.00
CA LEU A 22 -7.12 -14.70 4.46
C LEU A 22 -8.30 -15.34 5.22
N ARG A 23 -9.53 -15.21 4.71
CA ARG A 23 -10.74 -15.77 5.32
C ARG A 23 -11.04 -17.21 4.90
N LYS A 24 -10.42 -17.70 3.84
CA LYS A 24 -10.63 -19.05 3.32
C LYS A 24 -9.90 -20.07 4.19
N VAL A 25 -10.63 -21.05 4.74
CA VAL A 25 -10.10 -22.03 5.70
C VAL A 25 -9.03 -22.94 5.09
N GLU A 26 -9.10 -23.20 3.78
CA GLU A 26 -8.12 -24.04 3.08
C GLU A 26 -6.83 -23.28 2.70
N THR A 27 -6.73 -21.98 3.01
CA THR A 27 -5.52 -21.19 2.71
C THR A 27 -4.36 -21.66 3.57
N ASN A 28 -3.29 -22.12 2.92
CA ASN A 28 -2.11 -22.60 3.63
C ASN A 28 -1.26 -21.44 4.20
N CYS A 29 -0.36 -21.78 5.13
CA CYS A 29 0.45 -20.80 5.84
C CYS A 29 1.29 -19.90 4.94
N LYS A 30 1.79 -20.40 3.80
CA LYS A 30 2.55 -19.59 2.85
C LYS A 30 1.66 -18.56 2.19
N GLN A 31 0.54 -19.01 1.62
CA GLN A 31 -0.42 -18.14 0.93
C GLN A 31 -0.98 -17.06 1.86
N PHE A 32 -1.23 -17.41 3.12
CA PHE A 32 -1.68 -16.46 4.14
C PHE A 32 -0.65 -15.34 4.33
N ARG A 33 0.62 -15.69 4.58
CA ARG A 33 1.70 -14.69 4.74
C ARG A 33 1.86 -13.84 3.50
N ASP A 34 1.84 -14.45 2.32
CA ASP A 34 1.96 -13.70 1.06
C ASP A 34 0.80 -12.71 0.86
N ALA A 35 -0.43 -13.09 1.24
CA ALA A 35 -1.61 -12.22 1.15
C ALA A 35 -1.54 -11.06 2.15
N VAL A 36 -1.11 -11.30 3.39
CA VAL A 36 -0.88 -10.22 4.37
C VAL A 36 0.16 -9.23 3.83
N THR A 37 1.29 -9.71 3.31
CA THR A 37 2.33 -8.84 2.75
C THR A 37 1.80 -7.96 1.61
N ARG A 38 1.01 -8.52 0.69
CA ARG A 38 0.40 -7.73 -0.39
C ARG A 38 -0.56 -6.67 0.11
N ILE A 39 -1.39 -7.00 1.11
CA ILE A 39 -2.30 -6.04 1.73
C ILE A 39 -1.48 -4.90 2.37
N SER A 40 -0.46 -5.23 3.18
CA SER A 40 0.39 -4.24 3.84
C SER A 40 1.06 -3.29 2.84
N ASN A 41 1.52 -3.78 1.69
CA ASN A 41 2.11 -2.94 0.66
C ASN A 41 1.11 -1.91 0.10
N ILE A 42 -0.14 -2.33 -0.14
CA ILE A 42 -1.18 -1.42 -0.64
C ILE A 42 -1.53 -0.37 0.43
N ILE A 43 -1.62 -0.79 1.69
CA ILE A 43 -1.85 0.13 2.81
C ILE A 43 -0.72 1.16 2.90
N ALA A 44 0.53 0.73 2.79
CA ALA A 44 1.70 1.62 2.84
C ALA A 44 1.65 2.66 1.71
N VAL A 45 1.34 2.23 0.48
CA VAL A 45 1.18 3.14 -0.66
C VAL A 45 0.08 4.16 -0.40
N GLU A 46 -1.07 3.74 0.14
CA GLU A 46 -2.19 4.63 0.43
C GLU A 46 -1.84 5.68 1.48
N ILE A 47 -1.19 5.28 2.57
CA ILE A 47 -0.76 6.19 3.65
C ILE A 47 0.33 7.15 3.16
N SER A 48 1.25 6.68 2.30
CA SER A 48 2.35 7.51 1.81
C SER A 48 1.94 8.64 0.87
N LYS A 49 0.69 8.70 0.41
CA LYS A 49 0.21 9.76 -0.51
C LYS A 49 0.26 11.15 0.10
N GLU A 50 0.17 11.26 1.42
CA GLU A 50 0.18 12.53 2.15
C GLU A 50 1.59 12.93 2.61
N PHE A 51 2.63 12.17 2.26
CA PHE A 51 3.98 12.47 2.70
C PHE A 51 4.51 13.72 1.99
N GLU A 52 5.05 14.64 2.78
CA GLU A 52 5.77 15.80 2.25
C GLU A 52 7.08 15.33 1.61
N LEU A 53 7.37 15.88 0.43
CA LEU A 53 8.57 15.58 -0.33
C LEU A 53 9.48 16.80 -0.40
N SER A 54 10.79 16.57 -0.43
CA SER A 54 11.79 17.64 -0.49
C SER A 54 12.52 17.61 -1.81
N LYS A 55 12.57 18.74 -2.52
CA LYS A 55 13.25 18.83 -3.80
C LYS A 55 14.77 18.66 -3.62
N THR A 56 15.41 17.83 -4.46
CA THR A 56 16.86 17.62 -4.46
C THR A 56 17.43 17.60 -5.88
N GLU A 57 18.62 18.16 -6.08
CA GLU A 57 19.32 18.13 -7.37
C GLU A 57 20.11 16.82 -7.51
N ILE A 58 19.97 16.13 -8.65
CA ILE A 58 20.62 14.86 -8.93
C ILE A 58 21.31 14.86 -10.31
N GLU A 59 22.35 14.05 -10.45
CA GLU A 59 22.96 13.71 -11.74
C GLU A 59 22.39 12.39 -12.25
N THR A 60 21.74 12.39 -13.41
CA THR A 60 21.34 11.16 -14.09
C THR A 60 22.40 10.76 -15.12
N PRO A 61 22.35 9.54 -15.70
CA PRO A 61 23.32 9.15 -16.73
C PRO A 61 23.36 10.05 -17.98
N LEU A 62 22.33 10.87 -18.21
CA LEU A 62 22.24 11.74 -19.38
C LEU A 62 22.41 13.23 -19.02
N GLU A 63 21.87 13.68 -17.89
CA GLU A 63 21.91 15.08 -17.47
C GLU A 63 21.56 15.30 -15.99
N LYS A 64 21.84 16.52 -15.50
CA LYS A 64 21.35 17.00 -14.20
C LYS A 64 19.86 17.30 -14.24
N THR A 65 19.15 16.93 -13.18
CA THR A 65 17.73 17.25 -13.03
C THR A 65 17.33 17.33 -11.56
N SER A 66 16.09 17.76 -11.31
CA SER A 66 15.53 17.82 -9.96
C SER A 66 14.65 16.59 -9.66
N GLY A 67 14.90 15.94 -8.53
CA GLY A 67 14.03 14.93 -7.91
C GLY A 67 13.28 15.46 -6.69
N HIS A 68 12.51 14.57 -6.05
CA HIS A 68 11.71 14.81 -4.84
C HIS A 68 11.82 13.62 -3.89
#